data_AF-A0A6V7JG05-F1
#
_entry.id   AF-A0A6V7JG05-F1
#
_cell.length_a   1.000
_cell.length_b   1.000
_cell.length_c   1.000
_cell.angle_alpha   90.00
_cell.angle_beta   90.00
_cell.angle_gamma   90.00
#
_symmetry.space_group_name_H-M   'P 1'
#
loop_
_entity.id
_entity.type
_entity.pdbx_description
1 polymer ?
#
loop_
_entity_poly.entity_id
_entity_poly.type
_entity_poly.pdbx_seq_one_letter_code
_entity_poly.pdbx_strand_id
1 'polypeptide(L)'
;MHRRRKGNWHLPVYWWSEDINKLRAESFRARRQVHRARGECRFLQLEVGLKKIRRNLRKAIGDSKKRCWVELIEEVNNDPWGRPYKVVMSKLNGYQQPTCPDQMERIVKVLLPTQEPSEYHVEHEEKEVFSSITHKELMQACMRVGNSKAPGMDHIRNIALKIAIQTAPDVPGHGQ
;
A
#
# COMPACT_ATOMS: atom_id res chain seq x y z
N MET A 1 -4.99 -36.68 -37.88
CA MET A 1 -4.11 -35.56 -37.50
C MET A 1 -4.07 -35.40 -35.98
N HIS A 2 -2.96 -35.74 -35.32
CA HIS A 2 -2.81 -35.57 -33.87
C HIS A 2 -2.38 -34.13 -33.56
N ARG A 3 -3.29 -33.32 -33.01
CA ARG A 3 -2.95 -31.98 -32.50
C ARG A 3 -1.98 -32.17 -31.32
N ARG A 4 -0.68 -31.94 -31.53
CA ARG A 4 0.29 -31.78 -30.44
C ARG A 4 -0.16 -30.58 -29.60
N ARG A 5 -0.57 -30.83 -28.36
CA ARG A 5 -0.83 -29.76 -27.38
C ARG A 5 0.51 -29.12 -27.07
N LYS A 6 0.71 -27.86 -27.49
CA LYS A 6 1.81 -27.03 -26.97
C LYS A 6 1.69 -27.05 -25.45
N GLY A 7 2.74 -27.48 -24.75
CA GLY A 7 2.77 -27.46 -23.29
C GLY A 7 2.52 -26.03 -22.80
N ASN A 8 1.75 -25.88 -21.73
CA ASN A 8 1.60 -24.57 -21.09
C ASN A 8 2.95 -24.21 -20.47
N TRP A 9 3.70 -23.33 -21.14
CA TRP A 9 4.95 -22.75 -20.63
C TRP A 9 4.72 -21.72 -19.52
N HIS A 10 3.46 -21.46 -19.16
CA HIS A 10 3.13 -20.61 -18.02
C HIS A 10 3.17 -21.44 -16.74
N LEU A 11 3.91 -20.95 -15.74
CA LEU A 11 3.79 -21.46 -14.39
C LEU A 11 2.31 -21.49 -13.97
N PRO A 12 1.86 -22.53 -13.26
CA PRO A 12 0.52 -22.56 -12.70
C PRO A 12 0.24 -21.27 -11.95
N VAL A 13 -0.98 -20.75 -12.12
CA VAL A 13 -1.41 -19.56 -11.37
C VAL A 13 -1.21 -19.81 -9.88
N TYR A 14 -0.77 -18.82 -9.13
CA TYR A 14 -0.29 -18.97 -7.74
C TYR A 14 -1.22 -19.74 -6.78
N TRP A 15 -2.55 -19.72 -7.02
CA TRP A 15 -3.55 -20.41 -6.20
C TRP A 15 -3.95 -21.80 -6.72
N TRP A 16 -3.36 -22.25 -7.83
CA TRP A 16 -3.68 -23.52 -8.47
C TRP A 16 -2.98 -24.69 -7.78
N SER A 17 -3.74 -25.73 -7.44
CA SER A 17 -3.22 -26.94 -6.80
C SER A 17 -3.67 -28.21 -7.53
N GLU A 18 -2.97 -29.31 -7.27
CA GLU A 18 -3.32 -30.63 -7.83
C GLU A 18 -4.72 -31.08 -7.38
N ASP A 19 -5.15 -30.73 -6.17
CA ASP A 19 -6.50 -31.02 -5.68
C ASP A 19 -7.59 -30.27 -6.46
N ILE A 20 -7.35 -28.98 -6.77
CA ILE A 20 -8.26 -28.19 -7.63
C ILE A 20 -8.30 -28.80 -9.03
N ASN A 21 -7.18 -29.29 -9.55
CA ASN A 21 -7.10 -29.96 -10.85
C ASN A 21 -7.95 -31.24 -10.88
N LYS A 22 -7.83 -32.09 -9.85
CA LYS A 22 -8.64 -33.31 -9.67
C LYS A 22 -10.14 -32.98 -9.59
N LEU A 23 -10.53 -32.06 -8.70
CA LEU A 23 -11.92 -31.63 -8.54
C LEU A 23 -12.50 -31.03 -9.83
N ARG A 24 -11.68 -30.31 -10.61
CA ARG A 24 -12.09 -29.78 -11.91
C ARG A 24 -12.31 -30.89 -12.94
N ALA A 25 -11.42 -31.87 -12.99
CA ALA A 25 -11.56 -33.03 -13.86
C ALA A 25 -12.82 -33.84 -13.52
N GLU A 26 -13.09 -34.07 -12.23
CA GLU A 26 -14.31 -34.72 -11.73
C GLU A 26 -15.56 -33.92 -12.09
N SER A 27 -15.56 -32.60 -11.87
CA SER A 27 -16.66 -31.72 -12.25
C SER A 27 -16.99 -31.81 -13.74
N PHE A 28 -15.96 -31.87 -14.60
CA PHE A 28 -16.15 -32.07 -16.03
C PHE A 28 -16.67 -33.47 -16.38
N ARG A 29 -16.23 -34.52 -15.70
CA ARG A 29 -16.75 -35.89 -15.87
C ARG A 29 -18.24 -35.95 -15.48
N ALA A 30 -18.58 -35.44 -14.31
CA ALA A 30 -19.96 -35.39 -13.81
C ALA A 30 -20.88 -34.55 -14.73
N ARG A 31 -20.39 -33.40 -15.22
CA ARG A 31 -21.16 -32.58 -16.18
C ARG A 31 -21.48 -33.35 -17.46
N ARG A 32 -20.51 -34.11 -17.98
CA ARG A 32 -20.72 -34.95 -19.17
C ARG A 32 -21.72 -36.08 -18.90
N GLN A 33 -21.70 -36.69 -17.71
CA GLN A 33 -22.66 -37.73 -17.33
C GLN A 33 -24.08 -37.17 -17.25
N VAL A 34 -24.29 -36.04 -16.58
CA VAL A 34 -25.61 -35.37 -16.50
C VAL A 34 -26.14 -35.01 -17.88
N HIS A 35 -25.27 -34.50 -18.77
CA HIS A 35 -25.68 -34.14 -20.13
C HIS A 35 -26.15 -35.35 -20.94
N ARG A 36 -25.49 -36.50 -20.79
CA ARG A 36 -25.87 -37.74 -21.49
C ARG A 36 -27.13 -38.37 -20.92
N ALA A 37 -27.33 -38.29 -19.60
CA ALA A 37 -28.46 -38.89 -18.93
C ALA A 37 -29.76 -38.06 -19.01
N ARG A 38 -29.85 -37.05 -19.90
CA ARG A 38 -31.09 -36.27 -20.08
C ARG A 38 -32.21 -37.19 -20.57
N GLY A 39 -33.32 -37.22 -19.84
CA GLY A 39 -34.46 -38.11 -20.14
C GLY A 39 -34.36 -39.49 -19.47
N GLU A 40 -33.27 -39.81 -18.77
CA GLU A 40 -33.14 -41.05 -17.99
C GLU A 40 -33.60 -40.86 -16.54
N CYS A 41 -34.08 -41.92 -15.89
CA CYS A 41 -34.47 -41.90 -14.47
C CYS A 41 -33.32 -41.47 -13.53
N ARG A 42 -32.06 -41.73 -13.92
CA ARG A 42 -30.86 -41.36 -13.13
C ARG A 42 -30.49 -39.87 -13.22
N PHE A 43 -31.16 -39.08 -14.06
CA PHE A 43 -30.83 -37.68 -14.31
C PHE A 43 -30.75 -36.85 -13.03
N LEU A 44 -31.79 -36.93 -12.19
CA LEU A 44 -31.91 -36.14 -10.96
C LEU A 44 -30.78 -36.46 -9.97
N GLN A 45 -30.45 -37.74 -9.79
CA GLN A 45 -29.36 -38.17 -8.91
C GLN A 45 -28.01 -37.64 -9.39
N LEU A 46 -27.73 -37.72 -10.70
CA LEU A 46 -26.50 -37.19 -11.28
C LEU A 46 -26.42 -35.66 -11.18
N GLU A 47 -27.56 -34.97 -11.31
CA GLU A 47 -27.62 -33.51 -11.18
C GLU A 47 -27.29 -33.06 -9.74
N VAL A 48 -27.82 -33.76 -8.73
CA VAL A 48 -27.48 -33.54 -7.32
C VAL A 48 -25.98 -33.80 -7.08
N GLY A 49 -25.44 -34.88 -7.63
CA GLY A 49 -24.01 -35.20 -7.57
C GLY A 49 -23.14 -34.09 -8.18
N LEU A 50 -23.51 -33.57 -9.35
CA LEU A 50 -22.82 -32.45 -10.00
C LEU A 50 -22.87 -31.17 -9.16
N LYS A 51 -24.00 -30.86 -8.52
CA LYS A 51 -24.13 -29.71 -7.61
C LYS A 51 -23.14 -29.83 -6.44
N LYS A 52 -23.00 -31.03 -5.85
CA LYS A 52 -22.03 -31.31 -4.77
C LYS A 52 -20.60 -31.13 -5.24
N ILE A 53 -20.21 -31.73 -6.37
CA ILE A 53 -18.85 -31.62 -6.91
C ILE A 53 -18.50 -30.16 -7.24
N ARG A 54 -19.43 -29.41 -7.83
CA ARG A 54 -19.25 -27.97 -8.10
C ARG A 54 -19.12 -27.12 -6.84
N ARG A 55 -19.81 -27.48 -5.76
CA ARG A 55 -19.66 -26.83 -4.45
C ARG A 55 -18.26 -27.09 -3.89
N ASN A 56 -17.80 -28.34 -3.93
CA ASN A 56 -16.46 -28.72 -3.46
C ASN A 56 -15.37 -28.00 -4.26
N LEU A 57 -15.48 -27.95 -5.59
CA LEU A 57 -14.53 -27.22 -6.44
C LEU A 57 -14.48 -25.73 -6.09
N ARG A 58 -15.65 -25.07 -5.93
CA ARG A 58 -15.69 -23.66 -5.53
C ARG A 58 -15.08 -23.42 -4.16
N LYS A 59 -15.37 -24.31 -3.20
CA LYS A 59 -14.79 -24.27 -1.86
C LYS A 59 -13.26 -24.40 -1.92
N ALA A 60 -12.74 -25.42 -2.60
CA ALA A 60 -11.30 -25.64 -2.74
C ALA A 60 -10.58 -24.46 -3.41
N ILE A 61 -11.18 -23.85 -4.45
CA ILE A 61 -10.63 -22.63 -5.07
C ILE A 61 -10.62 -21.46 -4.07
N GLY A 62 -11.71 -21.25 -3.34
CA GLY A 62 -11.81 -20.21 -2.33
C GLY A 62 -10.77 -20.38 -1.22
N ASP A 63 -10.66 -21.59 -0.68
CA ASP A 63 -9.72 -21.92 0.39
C ASP A 63 -8.27 -21.77 -0.09
N SER A 64 -7.97 -22.19 -1.33
CA SER A 64 -6.62 -22.03 -1.90
C SER A 64 -6.24 -20.57 -2.11
N LYS A 65 -7.15 -19.75 -2.64
CA LYS A 65 -6.92 -18.31 -2.77
C LYS A 65 -6.68 -17.64 -1.42
N LYS A 66 -7.48 -17.98 -0.39
CA LYS A 66 -7.30 -17.46 0.97
C LYS A 66 -5.94 -17.83 1.54
N ARG A 67 -5.54 -19.09 1.42
CA ARG A 67 -4.23 -19.57 1.89
C ARG A 67 -3.09 -18.83 1.20
N CYS A 68 -3.08 -18.78 -0.12
CA CYS A 68 -2.03 -18.09 -0.86
C CYS A 68 -2.02 -16.58 -0.60
N TRP A 69 -3.17 -15.97 -0.27
CA TRP A 69 -3.23 -14.58 0.18
C TRP A 69 -2.55 -14.37 1.53
N VAL A 70 -2.80 -15.26 2.50
CA VAL A 70 -2.13 -15.24 3.80
C VAL A 70 -0.63 -15.44 3.65
N GLU A 71 -0.21 -16.45 2.88
CA GLU A 71 1.21 -16.71 2.58
C GLU A 71 1.89 -15.48 1.93
N LEU A 72 1.18 -14.78 1.03
CA LEU A 72 1.71 -13.57 0.40
C LEU A 72 1.90 -12.42 1.41
N ILE A 73 0.99 -12.27 2.38
CA ILE A 73 1.13 -11.27 3.44
C ILE A 73 2.28 -11.64 4.38
N GLU A 74 2.38 -12.90 4.78
CA GLU A 74 3.47 -13.38 5.64
C GLU A 74 4.85 -13.18 4.98
N GLU A 75 4.93 -13.36 3.66
CA GLU A 75 6.14 -13.11 2.87
C GLU A 75 6.61 -11.65 2.95
N VAL A 76 5.69 -10.68 3.07
CA VAL A 76 6.05 -9.25 3.23
C VAL A 76 6.89 -9.02 4.48
N ASN A 77 6.58 -9.73 5.57
CA ASN A 77 7.30 -9.57 6.84
C ASN A 77 8.72 -10.14 6.77
N ASN A 78 8.95 -11.14 5.91
CA ASN A 78 10.25 -11.79 5.76
C ASN A 78 11.12 -11.13 4.68
N ASP A 79 10.51 -10.77 3.54
CA ASP A 79 11.16 -10.10 2.42
C ASP A 79 10.26 -8.98 1.87
N PRO A 80 10.43 -7.74 2.38
CA PRO A 80 9.66 -6.58 1.94
C PRO A 80 9.80 -6.26 0.45
N TRP A 81 10.88 -6.73 -0.21
CA TRP A 81 11.19 -6.46 -1.62
C TRP A 81 10.97 -7.68 -2.52
N GLY A 82 10.41 -8.76 -1.98
CA GLY A 82 10.22 -10.05 -2.62
C GLY A 82 9.04 -10.10 -3.61
N ARG A 83 8.36 -11.25 -3.65
CA ARG A 83 7.20 -11.46 -4.54
C ARG A 83 6.05 -10.47 -4.28
N PRO A 84 5.67 -10.12 -3.03
CA PRO A 84 4.57 -9.18 -2.79
C PRO A 84 4.83 -7.80 -3.41
N TYR A 85 6.05 -7.28 -3.23
CA TYR A 85 6.48 -6.01 -3.83
C TYR A 85 6.37 -6.04 -5.35
N LYS A 86 6.90 -7.08 -6.00
CA LYS A 86 6.82 -7.23 -7.47
C LYS A 86 5.39 -7.28 -7.97
N VAL A 87 4.49 -7.97 -7.25
CA VAL A 87 3.07 -8.03 -7.58
C VAL A 87 2.44 -6.64 -7.52
N VAL A 88 2.67 -5.88 -6.44
CA VAL A 88 2.16 -4.52 -6.29
C VAL A 88 2.75 -3.58 -7.35
N MET A 89 4.07 -3.62 -7.55
CA MET A 89 4.74 -2.75 -8.53
C MET A 89 4.30 -3.06 -9.96
N SER A 90 4.02 -4.32 -10.31
CA SER A 90 3.44 -4.64 -11.62
C SER A 90 2.06 -4.01 -11.86
N LYS A 91 1.30 -3.74 -10.79
CA LYS A 91 -0.01 -3.08 -10.83
C LYS A 91 0.12 -1.56 -10.86
N LEU A 92 1.09 -1.02 -10.12
CA LEU A 92 1.36 0.42 -10.05
C LEU A 92 2.09 0.93 -11.31
N ASN A 93 2.93 0.10 -11.95
CA ASN A 93 3.59 0.38 -13.24
C ASN A 93 2.62 0.51 -14.44
N GLY A 94 1.31 0.64 -14.20
CA GLY A 94 0.35 1.07 -15.20
C GLY A 94 0.59 2.49 -15.71
N TYR A 95 1.33 3.32 -14.97
CA TYR A 95 1.81 4.61 -15.46
C TYR A 95 3.14 4.43 -16.19
N GLN A 96 3.10 4.60 -17.52
CA GLN A 96 4.32 4.73 -18.30
C GLN A 96 5.01 6.03 -17.85
N GLN A 97 6.16 5.89 -17.20
CA GLN A 97 7.09 6.99 -17.03
C GLN A 97 7.40 7.55 -18.43
N PRO A 98 7.35 8.87 -18.65
CA PRO A 98 7.75 9.47 -19.91
C PRO A 98 9.16 8.99 -20.26
N THR A 99 9.26 8.11 -21.24
CA THR A 99 10.54 7.48 -21.59
C THR A 99 11.29 8.34 -22.61
N CYS A 100 10.57 9.17 -23.38
CA CYS A 100 11.19 10.10 -24.31
C CYS A 100 11.50 11.45 -23.63
N PRO A 101 12.73 11.98 -23.82
CA PRO A 101 13.15 13.27 -23.26
C PRO A 101 12.19 14.42 -23.59
N ASP A 102 11.67 14.46 -24.82
CA ASP A 102 10.78 15.53 -25.27
C ASP A 102 9.44 15.58 -24.49
N GLN A 103 8.89 14.40 -24.14
CA GLN A 103 7.67 14.33 -23.34
C GLN A 103 7.95 14.73 -21.89
N MET A 104 9.12 14.35 -21.36
CA MET A 104 9.56 14.78 -20.04
C MET A 104 9.69 16.31 -19.99
N GLU A 105 10.33 16.92 -20.98
CA GLU A 105 10.52 18.36 -21.07
C GLU A 105 9.18 19.10 -21.14
N ARG A 106 8.22 18.60 -21.93
CA ARG A 106 6.86 19.17 -21.98
C ARG A 106 6.16 19.11 -20.62
N ILE A 107 6.25 17.97 -19.92
CA ILE A 107 5.66 17.80 -18.59
C ILE A 107 6.29 18.76 -17.59
N VAL A 108 7.62 18.87 -17.59
CA VAL A 108 8.35 19.80 -16.72
C VAL A 108 7.92 21.23 -16.98
N LYS A 109 7.85 21.68 -18.24
CA LYS A 109 7.41 23.04 -18.59
C LYS A 109 5.98 23.35 -18.12
N VAL A 110 5.08 22.37 -18.11
CA VAL A 110 3.69 22.55 -17.64
C VAL A 110 3.60 22.54 -16.12
N LEU A 111 4.29 21.61 -15.45
CA LEU A 111 4.21 21.43 -13.99
C LEU A 111 5.07 22.43 -13.22
N LEU A 112 6.18 22.86 -13.81
CA LEU A 112 7.14 23.82 -13.26
C LEU A 112 7.27 24.97 -14.27
N PRO A 113 6.31 25.90 -14.30
CA PRO A 113 6.39 27.06 -15.17
C PRO A 113 7.70 27.81 -14.90
N THR A 114 8.39 28.21 -15.98
CA THR A 114 9.56 29.06 -15.86
C THR A 114 9.16 30.34 -15.14
N GLN A 115 9.64 30.52 -13.93
CA GLN A 115 9.52 31.79 -13.21
C GLN A 115 10.64 32.69 -13.73
N GLU A 116 10.35 33.98 -13.94
CA GLU A 116 11.42 34.95 -14.10
C GLU A 116 12.31 34.87 -12.85
N PRO A 117 13.64 35.03 -13.00
CA PRO A 117 14.51 35.13 -11.85
C PRO A 117 13.96 36.22 -10.94
N SER A 118 13.31 35.82 -9.85
CA SER A 118 13.00 36.74 -8.78
C SER A 118 14.36 37.24 -8.32
N GLU A 119 14.61 38.54 -8.47
CA GLU A 119 15.54 39.21 -7.59
C GLU A 119 14.95 39.01 -6.20
N TYR A 120 15.27 37.89 -5.56
CA TYR A 120 15.27 37.85 -4.12
C TYR A 120 16.26 38.94 -3.77
N HIS A 121 15.73 40.12 -3.45
CA HIS A 121 16.45 41.02 -2.59
C HIS A 121 16.69 40.20 -1.33
N VAL A 122 17.86 39.53 -1.30
CA VAL A 122 18.57 39.35 -0.06
C VAL A 122 18.87 40.78 0.32
N GLU A 123 17.90 41.45 0.93
CA GLU A 123 18.22 42.51 1.86
C GLU A 123 19.28 41.84 2.72
N HIS A 124 20.53 42.27 2.55
CA HIS A 124 21.50 42.06 3.59
C HIS A 124 20.81 42.65 4.79
N GLU A 125 20.22 41.79 5.62
CA GLU A 125 19.72 42.17 6.92
C GLU A 125 20.91 42.86 7.56
N GLU A 126 20.92 44.20 7.55
CA GLU A 126 21.56 44.95 8.59
C GLU A 126 21.07 44.24 9.83
N LYS A 127 21.95 43.50 10.52
CA LYS A 127 21.57 42.65 11.64
C LYS A 127 20.68 43.50 12.52
N GLU A 128 19.36 43.31 12.42
CA GLU A 128 18.43 44.06 13.23
C GLU A 128 18.83 43.64 14.63
N VAL A 129 19.35 44.59 15.39
CA VAL A 129 19.76 44.33 16.76
C VAL A 129 18.46 44.18 17.52
N PHE A 130 17.92 42.97 17.50
CA PHE A 130 16.75 42.62 18.28
C PHE A 130 17.08 42.94 19.74
N SER A 131 16.22 43.70 20.39
CA SER A 131 16.29 43.85 21.84
C SER A 131 16.25 42.47 22.47
N SER A 132 17.21 42.16 23.33
CA SER A 132 17.21 40.92 24.12
C SER A 132 15.86 40.74 24.80
N ILE A 133 15.26 39.56 24.63
CA ILE A 133 13.94 39.23 25.20
C ILE A 133 13.96 39.47 26.71
N THR A 134 13.01 40.25 27.21
CA THR A 134 12.94 40.55 28.64
C THR A 134 12.27 39.42 29.41
N HIS A 135 12.70 39.16 30.65
CA HIS A 135 12.07 38.16 31.54
C HIS A 135 10.53 38.30 31.62
N LYS A 136 10.03 39.53 31.66
CA LYS A 136 8.60 39.83 31.67
C LYS A 136 7.89 39.35 30.40
N GLU A 137 8.50 39.52 29.23
CA GLU A 137 7.94 39.09 27.94
C GLU A 137 7.90 37.56 27.86
N LEU A 138 8.97 36.90 28.32
CA LEU A 138 9.06 35.45 28.41
C LEU A 138 7.95 34.88 29.31
N MET A 139 7.73 35.48 30.48
CA MET A 139 6.68 35.07 31.41
C MET A 139 5.27 35.30 30.84
N GLN A 140 5.03 36.42 30.15
CA GLN A 140 3.75 36.67 29.48
C GLN A 140 3.46 35.68 28.36
N ALA A 141 4.48 35.32 27.55
CA ALA A 141 4.35 34.30 26.52
C ALA A 141 4.05 32.91 27.14
N CYS A 142 4.77 32.55 28.20
CA CYS A 142 4.58 31.31 28.94
C CYS A 142 3.13 31.16 29.48
N MET A 143 2.51 32.25 29.94
CA MET A 143 1.12 32.22 30.41
C MET A 143 0.07 32.00 29.30
N ARG A 144 0.37 32.43 28.07
CA ARG A 144 -0.53 32.29 26.91
C ARG A 144 -0.60 30.86 26.35
N VAL A 145 0.45 30.08 26.55
CA VAL A 145 0.53 28.70 26.04
C VAL A 145 -0.43 27.78 26.81
N GLY A 146 -1.31 27.06 26.12
CA GLY A 146 -2.25 26.13 26.77
C GLY A 146 -1.58 24.81 27.19
N ASN A 147 -1.86 24.32 28.40
CA ASN A 147 -1.26 23.08 28.93
C ASN A 147 -1.69 21.81 28.16
N SER A 148 -2.83 21.86 27.49
CA SER A 148 -3.45 20.74 26.78
C SER A 148 -3.17 20.73 25.28
N LYS A 149 -2.32 21.63 24.77
CA LYS A 149 -1.90 21.58 23.36
C LYS A 149 -1.01 20.37 23.15
N ALA A 150 -1.13 19.77 21.98
CA ALA A 150 -0.31 18.63 21.60
C ALA A 150 1.19 19.04 21.57
N PRO A 151 2.10 18.17 22.03
CA PRO A 151 3.54 18.42 21.98
C PRO A 151 4.04 18.48 20.53
N GLY A 152 5.14 19.19 20.32
CA GLY A 152 5.79 19.30 19.02
C GLY A 152 6.58 18.05 18.65
N MET A 153 7.41 18.17 17.61
CA MET A 153 8.32 17.11 17.16
C MET A 153 9.38 16.73 18.22
N ASP A 154 9.64 17.65 19.16
CA ASP A 154 10.48 17.45 20.35
C ASP A 154 9.82 16.56 21.42
N HIS A 155 8.53 16.27 21.31
CA HIS A 155 7.72 15.50 22.27
C HIS A 155 7.66 16.10 23.69
N ILE A 156 8.05 17.37 23.87
CA ILE A 156 8.04 18.04 25.17
C ILE A 156 6.65 18.62 25.43
N ARG A 157 6.06 18.27 26.57
CA ARG A 157 4.75 18.81 26.97
C ARG A 157 4.89 20.24 27.48
N ASN A 158 3.94 21.10 27.14
CA ASN A 158 3.89 22.49 27.58
C ASN A 158 3.99 22.66 29.10
N ILE A 159 3.48 21.70 29.88
CA ILE A 159 3.60 21.72 31.34
C ILE A 159 5.08 21.70 31.78
N ALA A 160 5.91 20.85 31.16
CA ALA A 160 7.34 20.76 31.47
C ALA A 160 8.07 22.05 31.04
N LEU A 161 7.73 22.58 29.87
CA LEU A 161 8.27 23.84 29.36
C LEU A 161 7.96 25.02 30.30
N LYS A 162 6.72 25.12 30.80
CA LYS A 162 6.32 26.15 31.76
C LYS A 162 7.09 26.07 33.07
N ILE A 163 7.26 24.86 33.61
CA ILE A 163 8.02 24.64 34.85
C ILE A 163 9.46 25.08 34.65
N ALA A 164 10.11 24.67 33.55
CA ALA A 164 11.49 25.05 33.25
C ALA A 164 11.68 26.57 33.18
N ILE A 165 10.81 27.27 32.45
CA ILE A 165 10.83 28.74 32.34
C ILE A 165 10.63 29.43 33.70
N GLN A 166 9.81 28.86 34.58
CA GLN A 166 9.57 29.39 35.93
C GLN A 166 10.74 29.15 36.89
N THR A 167 11.46 28.02 36.75
CA THR A 167 12.55 27.64 37.67
C THR A 167 13.90 28.23 37.30
N ALA A 168 14.16 28.47 36.01
CA ALA A 168 15.47 28.90 35.52
C ALA A 168 15.31 29.77 34.25
N PRO A 169 14.82 31.02 34.40
CA PRO A 169 14.53 31.89 33.25
C PRO A 169 15.78 32.37 32.47
N ASP A 170 16.97 32.28 33.06
CA ASP A 170 18.22 32.80 32.48
C ASP A 170 19.03 31.75 31.69
N VAL A 171 18.52 30.52 31.54
CA VAL A 171 19.22 29.47 30.81
C VAL A 171 18.79 29.50 29.34
N PRO A 172 19.67 29.91 28.39
CA PRO A 172 19.32 29.86 26.98
C PRO A 172 19.10 28.41 26.55
N GLY A 173 17.98 28.16 25.88
CA GLY A 173 17.65 26.85 25.33
C GLY A 173 18.65 26.47 24.24
N HIS A 174 19.66 25.68 24.60
CA HIS A 174 20.52 25.03 23.62
C HIS A 174 19.75 23.84 23.01
N GLY A 175 19.14 24.07 21.86
CA GLY A 175 18.71 22.99 20.97
C GLY A 175 19.93 22.36 20.30
N GLN A 176 20.14 21.07 20.50
CA GLN A 176 21.00 20.24 19.64
C GLN A 176 20.24 19.82 18.38
#